data_AF-A0A534ZC15-F1
#
_entry.id   AF-A0A534ZC15-F1
#
_cell.length_a   1.000
_cell.length_b   1.000
_cell.length_c   1.000
_cell.angle_alpha   90.00
_cell.angle_beta   90.00
_cell.angle_gamma   90.00
#
_symmetry.space_group_name_H-M   'P 1'
#
loop_
_entity.id
_entity.type
_entity.pdbx_description
1 polymer ?
#
loop_
_entity_poly.entity_id
_entity_poly.type
_entity_poly.pdbx_seq_one_letter_code
_entity_poly.pdbx_strand_id
1 'polypeptide(L)'
;MSCGVVPTSCPVHHPAWRRRCAISGLNKGRPTRREPPVPTPGLGDVLDSLSKLGTPKGGEYMPLTAAPWWHFSRATVESDRDDPGVYEMGDASDSVVYIGSSDALKRRLKEHLSESGTCIRKNTVRYRIEYTKDYQARERQLYDKHIKIHGKPPKCNEPPARVPGSL
;
A
#
# COMPACT_ATOMS: atom_id res chain seq x y z
N MET A 1 -5.56 -52.89 -26.72
CA MET A 1 -5.44 -51.43 -26.85
C MET A 1 -6.28 -50.83 -25.73
N SER A 2 -5.64 -50.48 -24.61
CA SER A 2 -6.31 -50.01 -23.40
C SER A 2 -5.91 -48.56 -23.13
N CYS A 3 -6.93 -47.73 -22.90
CA CYS A 3 -6.83 -46.31 -22.65
C CYS A 3 -6.08 -46.02 -21.33
N GLY A 4 -5.16 -45.05 -21.39
CA GLY A 4 -4.39 -44.58 -20.25
C GLY A 4 -5.21 -43.70 -19.30
N VAL A 5 -4.99 -43.92 -18.01
CA VAL A 5 -5.57 -43.18 -16.87
C VAL A 5 -4.62 -42.06 -16.46
N VAL A 6 -5.15 -40.87 -16.22
CA VAL A 6 -4.47 -39.70 -15.63
C VAL A 6 -5.11 -39.40 -14.26
N PRO A 7 -4.34 -39.19 -13.17
CA PRO A 7 -4.83 -38.55 -11.95
C PRO A 7 -4.42 -37.05 -11.99
N THR A 8 -5.02 -36.07 -11.31
CA THR A 8 -5.40 -36.02 -9.89
C THR A 8 -6.32 -34.80 -9.65
N SER A 9 -7.07 -34.91 -8.58
CA SER A 9 -8.17 -34.14 -8.01
C SER A 9 -7.90 -32.73 -7.45
N CYS A 10 -8.99 -31.94 -7.43
CA CYS A 10 -9.46 -31.01 -6.37
C CYS A 10 -11.00 -31.18 -6.35
N PRO A 11 -11.80 -30.83 -5.29
CA PRO A 11 -11.54 -29.87 -4.21
C PRO A 11 -12.12 -30.27 -2.81
N VAL A 12 -12.19 -29.26 -1.91
CA VAL A 12 -13.05 -29.08 -0.72
C VAL A 12 -12.45 -29.49 0.64
N HIS A 13 -12.29 -28.51 1.56
CA HIS A 13 -12.91 -28.48 2.91
C HIS A 13 -12.22 -27.47 3.88
N HIS A 14 -12.95 -26.41 4.25
CA HIS A 14 -13.02 -25.87 5.62
C HIS A 14 -14.03 -26.73 6.43
N PRO A 15 -14.17 -26.65 7.78
CA PRO A 15 -13.48 -25.86 8.81
C PRO A 15 -13.07 -26.69 10.07
N ALA A 16 -12.63 -26.00 11.14
CA ALA A 16 -12.61 -26.42 12.55
C ALA A 16 -11.37 -27.16 13.10
N TRP A 17 -10.46 -26.41 13.72
CA TRP A 17 -9.65 -26.92 14.84
C TRP A 17 -9.77 -25.98 16.04
N ARG A 18 -10.61 -26.39 17.00
CA ARG A 18 -10.58 -25.98 18.40
C ARG A 18 -9.71 -26.97 19.18
N ARG A 19 -9.25 -26.49 20.35
CA ARG A 19 -8.78 -27.22 21.54
C ARG A 19 -7.26 -27.35 21.66
N ARG A 20 -6.71 -26.38 22.40
CA ARG A 20 -5.39 -26.42 23.03
C ARG A 20 -5.52 -27.20 24.34
N CYS A 21 -4.54 -28.07 24.59
CA CYS A 21 -4.46 -29.01 25.70
C CYS A 21 -4.43 -28.34 27.09
N ALA A 22 -5.05 -29.03 28.04
CA ALA A 22 -4.97 -28.79 29.47
C ALA A 22 -3.72 -29.47 30.05
N ILE A 23 -3.03 -28.79 30.98
CA ILE A 23 -2.16 -29.41 31.99
C ILE A 23 -2.53 -28.78 33.32
N SER A 24 -3.13 -29.58 34.20
CA SER A 24 -3.41 -29.22 35.59
C SER A 24 -2.26 -29.71 36.47
N GLY A 25 -1.54 -28.78 37.10
CA GLY A 25 -0.51 -29.04 38.09
C GLY A 25 -0.83 -28.30 39.38
N LEU A 26 -1.18 -29.06 40.42
CA LEU A 26 -1.52 -28.62 41.76
C LEU A 26 -0.25 -28.26 42.55
N ASN A 27 -0.18 -27.09 43.20
CA ASN A 27 0.74 -26.93 44.33
C ASN A 27 0.18 -25.95 45.39
N LYS A 28 0.25 -26.38 46.66
CA LYS A 28 -0.26 -25.69 47.85
C LYS A 28 0.86 -24.86 48.49
N GLY A 29 0.59 -23.62 48.87
CA GLY A 29 1.52 -22.76 49.63
C GLY A 29 0.78 -21.60 50.33
N ARG A 30 1.20 -21.30 51.56
CA ARG A 30 0.55 -20.45 52.60
C ARG A 30 0.64 -18.92 52.37
N PRO A 31 -0.08 -18.10 53.17
CA PRO A 31 -0.34 -16.69 52.89
C PRO A 31 0.75 -15.76 53.42
N THR A 32 1.10 -14.76 52.62
CA THR A 32 1.87 -13.59 53.05
C THR A 32 1.24 -12.31 52.49
N ARG A 33 1.00 -11.38 53.43
CA ARG A 33 0.90 -9.91 53.30
C ARG A 33 0.10 -9.31 52.12
N ARG A 34 -0.97 -8.61 52.50
CA ARG A 34 -1.73 -7.68 51.64
C ARG A 34 -0.81 -6.53 51.19
N GLU A 35 -0.50 -6.47 49.90
CA GLU A 35 -0.09 -5.24 49.21
C GLU A 35 -1.33 -4.57 48.61
N PRO A 36 -1.42 -3.22 48.62
CA PRO A 36 -2.53 -2.51 47.98
C PRO A 36 -2.47 -2.67 46.44
N PRO A 37 -3.62 -2.80 45.77
CA PRO A 37 -3.65 -2.98 44.32
C PRO A 37 -3.14 -1.72 43.61
N VAL A 38 -2.13 -1.90 42.78
CA VAL A 38 -1.75 -0.92 41.75
C VAL A 38 -2.94 -0.80 40.78
N PRO A 39 -3.38 0.42 40.43
CA PRO A 39 -4.46 0.59 39.47
C PRO A 39 -3.98 0.08 38.11
N THR A 40 -4.53 -1.05 37.68
CA THR A 40 -4.49 -1.50 36.30
C THR A 40 -5.25 -0.47 35.45
N PRO A 41 -4.63 0.09 34.39
CA PRO A 41 -5.37 0.84 33.39
C PRO A 41 -6.47 -0.05 32.83
N GLY A 42 -7.70 0.45 32.86
CA GLY A 42 -8.85 -0.27 32.34
C GLY A 42 -8.67 -0.52 30.85
N LEU A 43 -9.07 -1.71 30.41
CA LEU A 43 -9.15 -2.09 29.00
C LEU A 43 -10.08 -1.16 28.17
N GLY A 44 -10.77 -0.21 28.81
CA GLY A 44 -11.60 0.82 28.18
C GLY A 44 -10.82 2.00 27.60
N ASP A 45 -9.64 2.32 28.11
CA ASP A 45 -8.91 3.55 27.72
C ASP A 45 -8.12 3.39 26.40
N VAL A 46 -7.86 2.15 25.98
CA VAL A 46 -7.19 1.85 24.70
C VAL A 46 -8.14 1.91 23.50
N LEU A 47 -9.46 1.77 23.71
CA LEU A 47 -10.44 1.86 22.62
C LEU A 47 -10.82 3.30 22.29
N ASP A 48 -10.71 4.25 23.23
CA ASP A 48 -10.95 5.68 22.96
C ASP A 48 -9.83 6.29 22.09
N SER A 49 -8.59 5.81 22.23
CA SER A 49 -7.45 6.33 21.48
C SER A 49 -7.42 5.92 20.00
N LEU A 50 -8.19 4.90 19.59
CA LEU A 50 -8.31 4.49 18.18
C LEU A 50 -9.47 5.17 17.46
N SER A 51 -10.36 5.86 18.18
CA SER A 51 -11.46 6.65 17.59
C SER A 51 -11.01 8.00 17.01
N LYS A 52 -9.74 8.39 17.17
CA LYS A 52 -9.16 9.59 16.56
C LYS A 52 -8.63 9.41 15.13
N LEU A 53 -8.76 8.22 14.56
CA LEU A 53 -8.71 8.08 13.10
C LEU A 53 -10.07 8.55 12.56
N GLY A 54 -10.13 9.85 12.26
CA GLY A 54 -11.30 10.47 11.66
C GLY A 54 -11.81 9.60 10.51
N THR A 55 -13.08 9.22 10.60
CA THR A 55 -13.78 8.51 9.53
C THR A 55 -13.86 9.45 8.33
N PRO A 56 -13.41 9.05 7.13
CA PRO A 56 -13.49 9.91 5.95
C PRO A 56 -14.95 10.23 5.66
N LYS A 57 -15.31 11.51 5.83
CA LYS A 57 -16.64 11.99 5.49
C LYS A 57 -16.72 12.19 3.98
N GLY A 58 -17.39 11.25 3.30
CA GLY A 58 -18.02 11.44 1.99
C GLY A 58 -17.11 11.29 0.77
N GLY A 59 -17.36 10.26 -0.04
CA GLY A 59 -16.72 10.09 -1.36
C GLY A 59 -15.30 9.54 -1.33
N GLU A 60 -15.05 8.56 -0.46
CA GLU A 60 -13.75 7.92 -0.26
C GLU A 60 -13.33 7.16 -1.53
N TYR A 61 -12.53 7.83 -2.37
CA TYR A 61 -11.94 7.21 -3.57
C TYR A 61 -11.05 6.03 -3.17
N MET A 62 -10.91 5.07 -4.09
CA MET A 62 -10.19 3.83 -3.85
C MET A 62 -8.72 4.10 -3.48
N PRO A 63 -8.21 3.53 -2.37
CA PRO A 63 -6.83 3.71 -1.98
C PRO A 63 -5.89 3.09 -3.02
N LEU A 64 -4.73 3.72 -3.22
CA LEU A 64 -3.78 3.36 -4.27
C LEU A 64 -3.26 1.91 -4.14
N THR A 65 -3.23 1.36 -2.92
CA THR A 65 -2.87 -0.05 -2.66
C THR A 65 -3.89 -1.05 -3.18
N ALA A 66 -5.15 -0.65 -3.36
CA ALA A 66 -6.22 -1.46 -3.91
C ALA A 66 -6.55 -1.12 -5.37
N ALA A 67 -6.04 0.02 -5.88
CA ALA A 67 -6.23 0.44 -7.25
C ALA A 67 -5.56 -0.54 -8.24
N PRO A 68 -6.25 -0.90 -9.34
CA PRO A 68 -5.67 -1.77 -10.36
C PRO A 68 -4.56 -1.07 -11.14
N TRP A 69 -3.61 -1.86 -11.63
CA TRP A 69 -2.61 -1.38 -12.58
C TRP A 69 -3.19 -1.33 -13.99
N TRP A 70 -3.06 -0.17 -14.63
CA TRP A 70 -3.42 0.07 -16.02
C TRP A 70 -2.17 0.14 -16.88
N HIS A 71 -2.28 -0.30 -18.14
CA HIS A 71 -1.18 -0.12 -19.09
C HIS A 71 -0.98 1.37 -19.37
N PHE A 72 0.27 1.85 -19.33
CA PHE A 72 0.61 3.24 -19.62
C PHE A 72 0.66 3.46 -21.13
N SER A 73 -0.50 3.76 -21.73
CA SER A 73 -0.63 4.09 -23.14
C SER A 73 -1.53 5.31 -23.32
N ARG A 74 -1.49 5.90 -24.53
CA ARG A 74 -2.36 7.03 -24.86
C ARG A 74 -3.85 6.68 -24.73
N ALA A 75 -4.26 5.48 -25.13
CA ALA A 75 -5.67 5.09 -25.11
C ALA A 75 -6.23 5.01 -23.69
N THR A 76 -5.50 4.39 -22.76
CA THR A 76 -5.92 4.28 -21.35
C THR A 76 -5.93 5.64 -20.67
N VAL A 77 -4.86 6.42 -20.83
CA VAL A 77 -4.76 7.78 -20.26
C VAL A 77 -5.85 8.71 -20.80
N GLU A 78 -6.22 8.61 -22.08
CA GLU A 78 -7.31 9.42 -22.65
C GLU A 78 -8.69 9.05 -22.10
N SER A 79 -8.89 7.80 -21.66
CA SER A 79 -10.14 7.36 -21.05
C SER A 79 -10.27 7.71 -19.56
N ASP A 80 -9.19 8.17 -18.93
CA ASP A 80 -9.17 8.53 -17.50
C ASP A 80 -9.79 9.90 -17.22
N ARG A 81 -10.04 10.17 -15.93
CA ARG A 81 -10.56 11.47 -15.46
C ARG A 81 -9.42 12.47 -15.30
N ASP A 82 -9.71 13.75 -15.53
CA ASP A 82 -8.75 14.84 -15.31
C ASP A 82 -8.95 15.52 -13.95
N ASP A 83 -9.16 14.71 -12.91
CA ASP A 83 -9.38 15.17 -11.54
C ASP A 83 -8.08 15.21 -10.73
N PRO A 84 -8.07 15.91 -9.57
CA PRO A 84 -6.95 15.89 -8.64
C PRO A 84 -6.69 14.50 -8.08
N GLY A 85 -5.41 14.16 -7.90
CA GLY A 85 -5.03 12.92 -7.25
C GLY A 85 -3.54 12.61 -7.32
N VAL A 86 -3.23 11.41 -6.85
CA VAL A 86 -1.88 10.85 -6.81
C VAL A 86 -1.80 9.62 -7.71
N TYR A 87 -0.64 9.37 -8.28
CA TYR A 87 -0.40 8.24 -9.15
C TYR A 87 0.94 7.58 -8.86
N GLU A 88 0.96 6.28 -9.07
CA GLU A 88 2.18 5.49 -9.14
C GLU A 88 2.39 5.02 -10.58
N MET A 89 3.65 4.98 -10.98
CA MET A 89 4.09 4.40 -12.23
C MET A 89 4.97 3.20 -11.92
N GLY A 90 4.71 2.12 -12.64
CA GLY A 90 5.37 0.83 -12.49
C GLY A 90 6.09 0.39 -13.76
N ASP A 91 7.13 -0.42 -13.58
CA ASP A 91 7.75 -1.16 -14.67
C ASP A 91 6.91 -2.39 -15.07
N ALA A 92 7.46 -3.29 -15.89
CA ALA A 92 6.78 -4.50 -16.33
C ALA A 92 6.52 -5.52 -15.20
N SER A 93 7.19 -5.39 -14.06
CA SER A 93 7.08 -6.24 -12.88
C SER A 93 6.25 -5.60 -11.76
N ASP A 94 5.49 -4.54 -12.07
CA ASP A 94 4.70 -3.75 -11.11
C ASP A 94 5.55 -3.13 -9.98
N SER A 95 6.86 -2.98 -10.19
CA SER A 95 7.72 -2.27 -9.24
C SER A 95 7.59 -0.78 -9.44
N VAL A 96 7.31 -0.04 -8.36
CA VAL A 96 7.11 1.41 -8.41
C VAL A 96 8.40 2.12 -8.79
N VAL A 97 8.39 2.78 -9.95
CA VAL A 97 9.52 3.56 -10.48
C VAL A 97 9.35 5.06 -10.29
N TYR A 98 8.10 5.54 -10.17
CA TYR A 98 7.80 6.94 -9.94
C TYR A 98 6.50 7.11 -9.13
N ILE A 99 6.49 8.09 -8.24
CA ILE A 99 5.33 8.55 -7.49
C ILE A 99 5.17 10.04 -7.78
N GLY A 100 3.96 10.48 -8.10
CA GLY A 100 3.69 11.90 -8.30
C GLY A 100 2.23 12.24 -8.07
N SER A 101 1.93 13.53 -8.02
CA SER A 101 0.56 14.02 -7.93
C SER A 101 0.29 15.16 -8.90
N SER A 102 -0.99 15.48 -9.08
CA SER A 102 -1.45 16.57 -9.94
C SER A 102 -2.85 17.02 -9.51
N ASP A 103 -3.18 18.27 -9.80
CA ASP A 103 -4.54 18.80 -9.78
C ASP A 103 -5.37 18.31 -10.99
N ALA A 104 -4.69 17.87 -12.04
CA ALA A 104 -5.25 17.38 -13.30
C ALA A 104 -4.41 16.17 -13.76
N LEU A 105 -4.84 14.97 -13.37
CA LEU A 105 -4.07 13.74 -13.57
C LEU A 105 -3.92 13.36 -15.04
N LYS A 106 -5.00 13.39 -15.81
CA LYS A 106 -4.98 13.05 -17.24
C LYS A 106 -4.03 13.99 -17.99
N ARG A 107 -4.08 15.30 -17.72
CA ARG A 107 -3.12 16.27 -18.29
C ARG A 107 -1.68 15.86 -18.00
N ARG A 108 -1.35 15.60 -16.72
CA ARG A 108 0.02 15.28 -16.31
C ARG A 108 0.51 13.95 -16.90
N LEU A 109 -0.35 12.94 -16.99
CA LEU A 109 0.00 11.65 -17.61
C LEU A 109 0.24 11.79 -19.12
N LYS A 110 -0.50 12.67 -19.81
CA LYS A 110 -0.28 12.97 -21.24
C LYS A 110 1.05 13.67 -21.48
N GLU A 111 1.46 14.56 -20.57
CA GLU A 111 2.78 15.19 -20.63
C GLU A 111 3.88 14.13 -20.58
N HIS A 112 3.83 13.20 -19.60
CA HIS A 112 4.78 12.10 -19.50
C HIS A 112 4.82 11.18 -20.73
N LEU A 113 3.68 10.98 -21.42
CA LEU A 113 3.62 10.23 -22.68
C LEU A 113 4.31 10.96 -23.84
N SER A 114 4.27 12.29 -23.82
CA SER A 114 4.77 13.17 -24.87
C SER A 114 6.26 13.49 -24.69
N GLU A 115 6.76 13.43 -23.46
CA GLU A 115 8.16 13.63 -23.14
C GLU A 115 9.02 12.47 -23.66
N SER A 116 9.94 12.77 -24.57
CA SER A 116 10.95 11.82 -25.03
C SER A 116 12.20 11.88 -24.15
N GLY A 117 12.83 10.73 -23.92
CA GLY A 117 14.16 10.67 -23.29
C GLY A 117 14.18 10.75 -21.76
N THR A 118 13.04 11.00 -21.10
CA THR A 118 12.93 11.09 -19.64
C THR A 118 13.02 9.71 -18.96
N CYS A 119 13.37 9.70 -17.67
CA CYS A 119 13.43 8.46 -16.88
C CYS A 119 12.09 7.72 -16.90
N ILE A 120 11.00 8.45 -16.68
CA ILE A 120 9.63 7.92 -16.67
C ILE A 120 9.32 7.22 -17.99
N ARG A 121 9.48 7.92 -19.13
CA ARG A 121 9.14 7.37 -20.44
C ARG A 121 9.89 6.07 -20.77
N LYS A 122 11.11 5.93 -20.27
CA LYS A 122 11.99 4.76 -20.48
C LYS A 122 11.71 3.59 -19.55
N ASN A 123 11.22 3.82 -18.34
CA ASN A 123 11.13 2.80 -17.28
C ASN A 123 9.70 2.43 -16.89
N THR A 124 8.69 3.15 -17.38
CA THR A 124 7.29 2.93 -17.02
C THR A 124 6.53 2.17 -18.11
N VAL A 125 5.82 1.13 -17.71
CA VAL A 125 4.89 0.34 -18.55
C VAL A 125 3.46 0.41 -18.02
N ARG A 126 3.28 0.67 -16.72
CA ARG A 126 1.97 0.66 -16.05
C ARG A 126 1.81 1.86 -15.13
N TYR A 127 0.58 2.23 -14.83
CA TYR A 127 0.26 3.24 -13.83
C TYR A 127 -1.00 2.87 -13.04
N ARG A 128 -1.15 3.44 -11.85
CA ARG A 128 -2.38 3.39 -11.05
C ARG A 128 -2.61 4.72 -10.36
N ILE A 129 -3.87 5.01 -10.06
CA ILE A 129 -4.33 6.32 -9.56
C ILE A 129 -5.14 6.15 -8.28
N GLU A 130 -4.99 7.11 -7.37
CA GLU A 130 -5.91 7.41 -6.27
C GLU A 130 -6.35 8.88 -6.43
N TYR A 131 -7.61 9.08 -6.78
CA TYR A 131 -8.19 10.42 -6.88
C TYR A 131 -8.40 11.00 -5.48
N THR A 132 -7.94 12.21 -5.23
CA THR A 132 -8.08 12.87 -3.92
C THR A 132 -7.77 14.35 -4.03
N LYS A 133 -8.45 15.17 -3.21
CA LYS A 133 -8.17 16.61 -3.12
C LYS A 133 -6.89 16.91 -2.34
N ASP A 134 -6.47 16.01 -1.45
CA ASP A 134 -5.27 16.16 -0.61
C ASP A 134 -4.02 15.54 -1.28
N TYR A 135 -3.95 15.62 -2.61
CA TYR A 135 -3.02 14.85 -3.44
C TYR A 135 -1.54 15.08 -3.11
N GLN A 136 -1.15 16.29 -2.73
CA GLN A 136 0.23 16.60 -2.35
C GLN A 136 0.63 15.93 -1.03
N ALA A 137 -0.24 16.01 -0.02
CA ALA A 137 -0.01 15.35 1.26
C ALA A 137 0.03 13.83 1.07
N ARG A 138 -0.85 13.31 0.21
CA ARG A 138 -0.90 11.90 -0.12
C ARG A 138 0.32 11.40 -0.87
N GLU A 139 0.83 12.17 -1.84
CA GLU A 139 2.10 11.88 -2.53
C GLU A 139 3.24 11.70 -1.52
N ARG A 140 3.39 12.66 -0.59
CA ARG A 140 4.43 12.58 0.44
C ARG A 140 4.29 11.32 1.29
N GLN A 141 3.07 10.97 1.72
CA GLN A 141 2.84 9.73 2.49
C GLN A 141 3.25 8.48 1.71
N LEU A 142 2.92 8.39 0.43
CA LEU A 142 3.28 7.26 -0.42
C LEU A 142 4.79 7.19 -0.68
N TYR A 143 5.41 8.34 -0.92
CA TYR A 143 6.85 8.47 -1.10
C TYR A 143 7.62 8.05 0.16
N ASP A 144 7.26 8.57 1.32
CA ASP A 144 7.89 8.22 2.60
C ASP A 144 7.69 6.74 2.93
N LYS A 145 6.51 6.19 2.62
CA LYS A 145 6.24 4.75 2.76
C LYS A 145 7.13 3.91 1.84
N HIS A 146 7.33 4.33 0.59
CA HIS A 146 8.22 3.66 -0.35
C HIS A 146 9.67 3.65 0.19
N ILE A 147 10.19 4.80 0.63
CA ILE A 147 11.52 4.89 1.23
C ILE A 147 11.63 4.00 2.47
N LYS A 148 10.62 3.99 3.34
CA LYS A 148 10.62 3.15 4.56
C LYS A 148 10.71 1.65 4.24
N ILE A 149 10.09 1.20 3.14
CA ILE A 149 10.06 -0.21 2.75
C ILE A 149 11.32 -0.60 1.96
N HIS A 150 11.78 0.26 1.04
CA HIS A 150 12.83 -0.06 0.07
C HIS A 150 14.20 0.55 0.40
N GLY A 151 14.27 1.48 1.37
CA GLY A 151 15.48 2.17 1.81
C GLY A 151 15.97 3.27 0.87
N LYS A 152 15.29 3.53 -0.24
CA LYS A 152 15.68 4.51 -1.26
C LYS A 152 14.46 5.10 -1.99
N PRO A 153 14.61 6.27 -2.64
CA PRO A 153 13.57 6.83 -3.50
C PRO A 153 13.18 5.90 -4.66
N PRO A 154 11.97 6.06 -5.22
CA PRO A 154 11.66 5.49 -6.53
C PRO A 154 12.65 5.99 -7.58
N LYS A 155 13.05 5.09 -8.50
CA LYS A 155 14.13 5.30 -9.47
C LYS A 155 14.05 6.63 -10.23
N CYS A 156 12.86 7.04 -10.65
CA CYS A 156 12.67 8.26 -11.45
C CYS A 156 12.29 9.49 -10.63
N ASN A 157 12.15 9.37 -9.30
CA ASN A 157 12.05 10.51 -8.39
C ASN A 157 13.43 10.93 -7.85
N GLU A 158 14.49 10.18 -8.12
CA GLU A 158 15.84 10.57 -7.71
C GLU A 158 16.19 11.93 -8.34
N PRO A 159 16.70 12.90 -7.55
CA PRO A 159 17.17 14.14 -8.13
C PRO A 159 18.31 13.83 -9.11
N PRO A 160 18.44 14.59 -10.21
CA PRO A 160 19.58 14.42 -11.11
C PRO A 160 20.85 14.53 -10.28
N ALA A 161 21.77 13.56 -10.48
CA ALA A 161 23.03 13.54 -9.76
C ALA A 161 23.68 14.92 -9.87
N ARG A 162 23.93 15.57 -8.72
CA ARG A 162 24.62 16.86 -8.72
C ARG A 162 25.99 16.63 -9.34
N VAL A 163 26.22 17.16 -10.53
CA VAL A 163 27.56 17.25 -11.09
C VAL A 163 28.35 18.19 -10.17
N PRO A 164 29.40 17.72 -9.47
CA PRO A 164 30.23 18.62 -8.69
C PRO A 164 30.98 19.51 -9.68
N GLY A 165 30.70 20.82 -9.72
CA GLY A 165 31.54 21.76 -10.46
C GLY A 165 30.88 22.86 -11.30
N SER A 166 29.60 23.20 -11.10
CA SER A 166 29.07 24.47 -11.63
C SER A 166 29.15 25.54 -10.55
N LEU A 167 30.30 26.21 -10.48
CA LEU A 167 30.49 27.53 -9.86
C LEU A 167 30.62 28.57 -10.97
#